data_AF-A0A376TU64-F1
#
_entry.id   AF-A0A376TU64-F1
#
_cell.length_a   1.000
_cell.length_b   1.000
_cell.length_c   1.000
_cell.angle_alpha   90.00
_cell.angle_beta   90.00
_cell.angle_gamma   90.00
#
_symmetry.space_group_name_H-M   'P 1'
#
loop_
_entity.id
_entity.type
_entity.pdbx_description
1 polymer ?
#
loop_
_entity_poly.entity_id
_entity_poly.type
_entity_poly.pdbx_seq_one_letter_code
_entity_poly.pdbx_strand_id
1 'polypeptide(L)' 'MREGELKTTDELDAIFFGRGVSYDKPIIVSCGSGVTAAVVLLALATLDVPNVKLYDGAWSEWGARADLPVEPVK' A
#
# COMPACT_ATOMS: atom_id res chain seq x y z
N MET A 1 6.45 -2.17 20.09
CA MET A 1 5.11 -2.39 19.52
C MET A 1 4.12 -2.70 20.64
N ARG A 2 3.16 -1.81 20.88
CA ARG A 2 1.94 -2.17 21.61
C ARG A 2 0.88 -2.62 20.59
N GLU A 3 -0.08 -3.41 21.04
CA GLU A 3 -1.13 -3.95 20.19
C GLU A 3 -1.99 -2.83 19.58
N GLY A 4 -2.16 -2.86 18.25
CA GLY A 4 -2.95 -1.87 17.52
C GLY A 4 -2.23 -0.56 17.15
N GLU A 5 -0.97 -0.38 17.55
CA GLU A 5 -0.16 0.78 17.16
C GLU A 5 0.62 0.51 15.86
N LEU A 6 0.91 1.59 15.12
CA LEU A 6 1.87 1.54 14.03
C LEU A 6 3.27 1.20 14.56
N LYS A 7 4.06 0.63 13.66
CA LYS A 7 5.50 0.48 13.87
C LYS A 7 6.18 1.84 14.03
N THR A 8 7.33 1.85 14.68
CA THR A 8 8.11 3.09 14.74
C THR A 8 8.47 3.54 13.32
N THR A 9 8.74 4.83 13.14
CA THR A 9 9.14 5.36 11.83
C THR A 9 10.35 4.62 11.28
N ASP A 10 11.35 4.32 12.11
CA ASP A 10 12.56 3.58 11.71
C ASP A 10 12.24 2.14 11.26
N GLU A 11 11.34 1.45 11.96
CA GLU A 11 10.90 0.11 11.56
C GLU A 11 10.12 0.15 10.23
N LEU A 12 9.24 1.14 10.06
CA LEU A 12 8.45 1.31 8.83
C LEU A 12 9.34 1.63 7.63
N ASP A 13 10.27 2.56 7.79
CA ASP A 13 11.23 2.96 6.77
C ASP A 13 12.07 1.75 6.32
N ALA A 14 12.61 0.98 7.28
CA ALA A 14 13.35 -0.24 7.00
C ALA A 14 12.51 -1.30 6.25
N ILE A 15 11.23 -1.44 6.60
CA ILE A 15 10.33 -2.38 5.92
C ILE A 15 10.09 -1.96 4.48
N PHE A 16 9.74 -0.69 4.23
CA PHE A 16 9.44 -0.20 2.89
C PHE A 16 10.69 -0.21 2.00
N PHE A 17 11.81 0.31 2.49
CA PHE A 17 13.08 0.31 1.77
C PHE A 17 13.57 -1.11 1.49
N GLY A 18 13.48 -2.01 2.48
CA GLY A 18 13.83 -3.42 2.34
C GLY A 18 12.97 -4.19 1.33
N ARG A 19 11.81 -3.65 0.94
CA ARG A 19 10.94 -4.17 -0.13
C ARG A 19 11.10 -3.42 -1.45
N GLY A 20 12.07 -2.51 -1.56
CA GLY A 20 12.35 -1.74 -2.78
C GLY A 20 11.35 -0.63 -3.07
N VAL A 21 10.59 -0.18 -2.06
CA VAL A 21 9.71 0.98 -2.22
C VAL A 21 10.57 2.25 -2.30
N SER A 22 10.31 3.05 -3.34
CA SER A 22 11.08 4.24 -3.69
C SER A 22 10.25 5.48 -3.45
N TYR A 23 10.68 6.36 -2.53
CA TYR A 23 9.92 7.56 -2.11
C TYR A 23 10.03 8.75 -3.08
N ASP A 24 10.89 8.64 -4.08
CA ASP A 24 11.05 9.59 -5.19
C ASP A 24 9.98 9.43 -6.28
N LYS A 25 9.19 8.35 -6.25
CA LYS A 25 8.17 8.02 -7.25
C LYS A 25 6.77 8.07 -6.65
N PRO A 26 5.73 8.35 -7.46
CA PRO A 26 4.35 8.19 -7.00
C PRO A 26 4.09 6.76 -6.52
N ILE A 27 3.47 6.63 -5.34
CA ILE A 27 3.11 5.33 -4.76
C ILE A 27 1.60 5.18 -4.81
N ILE A 28 1.13 4.06 -5.32
CA ILE A 28 -0.29 3.67 -5.25
C ILE A 28 -0.41 2.44 -4.37
N VAL A 29 -1.14 2.57 -3.26
CA VAL A 29 -1.44 1.45 -2.36
C VAL A 29 -2.80 0.85 -2.70
N SER A 30 -2.90 -0.48 -2.63
CA SER A 30 -4.13 -1.21 -2.91
C SER A 30 -4.19 -2.53 -2.12
N CYS A 31 -5.38 -3.13 -2.04
CA CYS A 31 -5.61 -4.44 -1.43
C CYS A 31 -6.83 -5.12 -2.08
N GLY A 32 -7.58 -5.94 -1.32
CA GLY A 32 -8.85 -6.51 -1.79
C GLY A 32 -9.94 -5.46 -2.00
N SER A 33 -10.23 -4.68 -0.96
CA SER A 33 -11.37 -3.76 -0.87
C SER A 33 -10.99 -2.31 -0.48
N GLY A 34 -9.72 -1.96 -0.58
CA GLY A 34 -9.18 -0.65 -0.16
C GLY A 34 -8.90 -0.52 1.36
N VAL A 35 -9.63 -1.24 2.22
CA VAL A 35 -9.56 -1.05 3.69
C VAL A 35 -8.14 -1.28 4.27
N THR A 36 -7.51 -2.41 3.97
CA THR A 36 -6.14 -2.69 4.46
C THR A 36 -5.11 -1.74 3.87
N ALA A 37 -5.33 -1.26 2.64
CA ALA A 37 -4.42 -0.31 1.99
C ALA A 37 -4.40 1.04 2.71
N ALA A 38 -5.49 1.44 3.38
CA ALA A 38 -5.54 2.66 4.17
C ALA A 38 -4.54 2.66 5.34
N VAL A 39 -4.25 1.50 5.93
CA VAL A 39 -3.23 1.38 6.99
C VAL A 39 -1.82 1.61 6.41
N VAL A 40 -1.55 1.11 5.21
CA VAL A 40 -0.29 1.33 4.51
C VAL A 40 -0.14 2.81 4.10
N LEU A 41 -1.22 3.42 3.62
CA LEU A 41 -1.28 4.86 3.33
C LEU A 41 -0.92 5.68 4.58
N LEU A 42 -1.53 5.35 5.72
CA LEU A 42 -1.26 6.03 6.99
C LEU A 42 0.20 5.86 7.41
N ALA A 43 0.76 4.65 7.30
CA ALA A 43 2.17 4.40 7.62
C ALA A 43 3.12 5.24 6.75
N LEU A 44 2.88 5.32 5.44
CA LEU A 44 3.69 6.16 4.54
C LEU A 44 3.50 7.66 4.83
N ALA A 45 2.30 8.08 5.22
CA ALA A 45 2.04 9.45 5.64
C ALA A 45 2.80 9.82 6.93
N THR A 46 2.94 8.89 7.88
CA THR A 46 3.75 9.13 9.11
C THR A 46 5.25 9.23 8.84
N LEU A 47 5.70 8.80 7.66
CA LEU A 47 7.08 8.94 7.18
C LEU A 47 7.28 10.20 6.32
N ASP A 48 6.27 11.07 6.22
CA ASP A 48 6.26 12.25 5.37
C ASP A 48 6.54 11.95 3.88
N VAL A 49 6.21 10.74 3.43
CA VAL A 49 6.42 10.34 2.03
C VAL A 49 5.40 11.07 1.15
N PRO A 50 5.85 11.86 0.16
CA PRO A 50 4.96 12.60 -0.71
C PRO A 50 4.33 11.69 -1.77
N ASN A 51 3.26 12.17 -2.42
CA ASN A 51 2.67 11.54 -3.61
C ASN A 51 2.18 10.09 -3.44
N VAL A 52 1.69 9.75 -2.25
CA VAL A 52 1.04 8.46 -1.97
C VAL A 52 -0.47 8.59 -2.21
N LYS A 53 -1.04 7.67 -2.99
CA LYS A 53 -2.47 7.59 -3.27
C LYS A 53 -3.00 6.20 -2.96
N LEU A 54 -4.26 6.13 -2.56
CA LEU A 54 -4.98 4.88 -2.38
C LEU A 54 -5.82 4.61 -3.64
N TYR A 55 -5.69 3.41 -4.20
CA TYR A 55 -6.61 2.94 -5.24
C TYR A 55 -7.82 2.28 -4.57
N ASP A 56 -8.91 3.03 -4.49
CA ASP A 56 -10.09 2.69 -3.68
C ASP A 56 -10.86 1.48 -4.22
N GLY A 57 -11.07 1.41 -5.53
CA GLY A 57 -11.74 0.27 -6.15
C GLY A 57 -10.97 -1.04 -6.00
N ALA A 58 -9.65 -0.95 -5.88
CA ALA A 58 -8.77 -2.05 -5.49
C ALA A 58 -8.98 -3.32 -6.35
N TRP A 59 -8.76 -4.50 -5.76
CA TRP A 59 -9.04 -5.75 -6.46
C TRP A 59 -10.53 -5.94 -6.77
N SER A 60 -11.44 -5.48 -5.90
CA SER A 60 -12.88 -5.57 -6.14
C SER A 60 -13.31 -4.93 -7.46
N GLU A 61 -12.74 -3.79 -7.84
CA GLU A 61 -12.97 -3.13 -9.12
C GLU A 61 -12.18 -3.81 -10.26
N TRP A 62 -10.87 -4.04 -10.06
CA TRP A 62 -10.00 -4.59 -11.11
C TRP A 62 -10.44 -5.99 -11.54
N GLY A 63 -10.68 -6.87 -10.56
CA GLY A 63 -11.07 -8.26 -10.79
C GLY A 63 -12.51 -8.44 -11.28
N ALA A 64 -13.37 -7.43 -11.13
CA ALA A 64 -14.72 -7.46 -11.69
C ALA A 64 -14.75 -7.17 -13.21
N ARG A 65 -13.64 -6.67 -13.77
CA ARG A 65 -13.52 -6.32 -15.17
C ARG A 65 -12.88 -7.45 -15.98
N ALA A 66 -13.62 -7.97 -16.96
CA ALA A 66 -13.13 -9.03 -17.84
C ALA A 66 -12.12 -8.54 -18.90
N ASP A 67 -11.99 -7.22 -19.08
CA ASP A 67 -11.11 -6.60 -20.08
C ASP A 67 -9.73 -6.21 -19.51
N LEU A 68 -9.49 -6.46 -18.22
CA LEU A 68 -8.21 -6.16 -17.56
C LEU A 68 -7.32 -7.41 -17.42
N PRO A 69 -6.00 -7.25 -17.52
CA PRO A 69 -5.08 -8.37 -17.34
C PRO A 69 -5.05 -8.82 -15.88
N VAL A 70 -4.99 -10.14 -15.69
CA VAL A 70 -4.83 -10.81 -14.39
C VAL A 70 -3.81 -11.93 -14.55
N GLU A 71 -2.85 -12.01 -13.63
CA GLU A 71 -1.93 -13.15 -13.57
C GLU A 71 -2.68 -14.36 -12.98
N PRO A 72 -2.70 -15.53 -13.68
CA PRO A 72 -3.35 -16.72 -13.16
C PRO A 72 -2.58 -17.27 -11.94
N VAL A 73 -3.31 -17.87 -11.00
CA VAL A 73 -2.71 -18.57 -9.86
C VAL A 73 -1.79 -19.67 -10.38
N LYS A 74 -0.54 -19.70 -9.89
CA LYS A 74 0.43 -20.77 -10.17
C LYS A 74 0.01 -22.10 -9.56
#